data_AF-A0A2N1RKP8-F1
#
_entry.id   AF-A0A2N1RKP8-F1
#
_cell.length_a   1.000
_cell.length_b   1.000
_cell.length_c   1.000
_cell.angle_alpha   90.00
_cell.angle_beta   90.00
_cell.angle_gamma   90.00
#
_symmetry.space_group_name_H-M   'P 1'
#
loop_
_entity.id
_entity.type
_entity.pdbx_description
1 polymer ?
#
loop_
_entity_poly.entity_id
_entity_poly.type
_entity_poly.pdbx_seq_one_letter_code
_entity_poly.pdbx_strand_id
1 'polypeptide(L)'
;MNIMPTYETILFGNGLTTSLFNRIRQQKLIRKSDEKLLKLNERVCSMIGAPVDSPNYRGILSLFGIFGRDIPNYQQIIDAQKAAKRVLTPFIPEIHKYGMEYFVGKHLFENSELDNPVKDNITFLYLFYNFWYREIEDSIITRPSVKDYLEEVGYEFSVQFTDILTLNFDLLLDNTFLNRPLAVQHIHGRFIEKLGNYGDLQYFPFNDGKQFEYPYLFGSNAFEKQSRLMRIHTYECDVPSRRYDLDFFVNEEKDWGNLLVYGVSFSPTAIFPEAFFDTFPKYLENPGDMSYYLTNSLDGHILYRIQELIERGKINHVYIAYYSESDKFLYEKLLRRTPIFEQLSFVQCNQISFSTEIKNLLGLVN
;
A
#
# COMPACT_ATOMS: atom_id res chain seq x y z
N MET A 1 36.15 -2.50 -7.21
CA MET A 1 35.04 -1.54 -7.09
C MET A 1 33.83 -2.19 -7.73
N ASN A 2 32.85 -2.66 -6.94
CA ASN A 2 31.54 -2.98 -7.50
C ASN A 2 30.76 -1.67 -7.55
N ILE A 3 30.57 -1.15 -8.75
CA ILE A 3 29.70 0.00 -8.99
C ILE A 3 28.29 -0.49 -8.64
N MET A 4 27.60 0.19 -7.72
CA MET A 4 26.20 -0.13 -7.44
C MET A 4 25.40 -0.05 -8.75
N PRO A 5 24.53 -1.01 -9.03
CA PRO A 5 23.68 -0.92 -10.22
C PRO A 5 22.79 0.33 -10.11
N THR A 6 22.96 1.25 -11.06
CA THR A 6 22.11 2.44 -11.19
C THR A 6 20.87 2.09 -12.00
N TYR A 7 19.72 2.36 -11.42
CA TYR A 7 18.40 2.17 -12.00
C TYR A 7 17.74 3.54 -12.22
N GLU A 8 17.09 3.70 -13.37
CA GLU A 8 16.31 4.90 -13.70
C GLU A 8 15.00 4.88 -12.92
N THR A 9 14.00 4.10 -13.35
CA THR A 9 12.77 3.89 -12.57
C THR A 9 12.73 2.49 -11.97
N ILE A 10 12.35 2.35 -10.69
CA ILE A 10 12.03 1.05 -10.08
C ILE A 10 10.60 1.04 -9.55
N LEU A 11 9.85 0.01 -9.94
CA LEU A 11 8.60 -0.38 -9.31
C LEU A 11 8.85 -1.53 -8.34
N PHE A 12 8.81 -1.23 -7.05
CA PHE A 12 8.78 -2.23 -5.99
C PHE A 12 7.35 -2.65 -5.70
N GLY A 13 7.09 -3.95 -5.88
CA GLY A 13 5.84 -4.51 -5.43
C GLY A 13 5.69 -4.54 -3.89
N ASN A 14 4.76 -5.37 -3.38
CA ASN A 14 4.73 -5.87 -1.99
C ASN A 14 6.06 -6.51 -1.53
N GLY A 15 7.02 -6.63 -2.45
CA GLY A 15 8.37 -7.10 -2.23
C GLY A 15 9.28 -6.14 -1.45
N LEU A 16 9.07 -4.81 -1.40
CA LEU A 16 9.99 -3.95 -0.62
C LEU A 16 9.84 -4.18 0.88
N THR A 17 8.65 -3.98 1.43
CA THR A 17 8.37 -4.25 2.86
C THR A 17 8.75 -5.68 3.23
N THR A 18 8.33 -6.65 2.40
CA THR A 18 8.63 -8.07 2.63
C THR A 18 10.13 -8.33 2.60
N SER A 19 10.85 -7.79 1.60
CA SER A 19 12.31 -7.91 1.49
C SER A 19 13.00 -7.29 2.70
N LEU A 20 12.62 -6.08 3.10
CA LEU A 20 13.18 -5.39 4.25
C LEU A 20 12.94 -6.17 5.54
N PHE A 21 11.70 -6.57 5.84
CA PHE A 21 11.43 -7.39 7.01
C PHE A 21 12.19 -8.71 6.98
N ASN A 22 12.33 -9.33 5.81
CA ASN A 22 13.05 -10.57 5.68
C ASN A 22 14.56 -10.41 5.91
N ARG A 23 15.16 -9.30 5.43
CA ARG A 23 16.55 -8.93 5.70
C ARG A 23 16.78 -8.56 7.17
N ILE A 24 15.89 -7.77 7.77
CA ILE A 24 15.89 -7.45 9.21
C ILE A 24 15.83 -8.75 10.04
N ARG A 25 14.98 -9.71 9.62
CA ARG A 25 14.88 -11.04 10.25
C ARG A 25 16.17 -11.85 10.10
N GLN A 26 16.77 -11.88 8.91
CA GLN A 26 18.05 -12.58 8.66
C GLN A 26 19.20 -12.00 9.50
N GLN A 27 19.21 -10.68 9.71
CA GLN A 27 20.14 -10.00 10.61
C GLN A 27 19.80 -10.19 12.10
N LYS A 28 18.74 -10.96 12.43
CA LYS A 28 18.27 -11.23 13.80
C LYS A 28 17.92 -9.95 14.58
N LEU A 29 17.50 -8.90 13.88
CA LEU A 29 17.12 -7.64 14.49
C LEU A 29 15.69 -7.68 15.06
N ILE A 30 14.84 -8.61 14.62
CA ILE A 30 13.48 -8.84 15.15
C ILE A 30 13.48 -9.94 16.22
N ARG A 31 12.70 -9.77 17.29
CA ARG A 31 12.49 -10.84 18.28
C ARG A 31 11.55 -11.89 17.69
N LYS A 32 11.77 -13.16 18.01
CA LYS A 32 10.90 -14.27 17.57
C LYS A 32 9.43 -14.07 17.98
N SER A 33 9.17 -13.39 19.09
CA SER A 33 7.80 -13.06 19.55
C SER A 33 7.04 -12.12 18.62
N ASP A 34 7.78 -11.29 17.86
CA ASP A 34 7.24 -10.18 17.08
C ASP A 34 7.10 -10.56 15.60
N GLU A 35 7.72 -11.67 15.16
CA GLU A 35 7.62 -12.17 13.78
C GLU A 35 6.17 -12.42 13.33
N LYS A 36 5.27 -12.74 14.27
CA LYS A 36 3.84 -12.91 14.00
C LYS A 36 3.17 -11.62 13.49
N LEU A 37 3.71 -10.45 13.83
CA LEU A 37 3.18 -9.15 13.40
C LEU A 37 3.40 -8.93 11.90
N LEU A 38 4.39 -9.60 11.29
CA LEU A 38 4.70 -9.46 9.86
C LEU A 38 3.63 -10.09 8.95
N LYS A 39 2.62 -10.75 9.52
CA LYS A 39 1.55 -11.41 8.80
C LYS A 39 0.24 -10.65 8.96
N LEU A 40 0.07 -9.58 8.19
CA LEU A 40 -1.10 -8.68 8.23
C LEU A 40 -2.44 -9.45 8.26
N ASN A 41 -2.67 -10.34 7.30
CA ASN A 41 -3.96 -11.05 7.18
C ASN A 41 -4.25 -11.94 8.41
N GLU A 42 -3.25 -12.69 8.89
CA GLU A 42 -3.40 -13.50 10.12
C GLU A 42 -3.69 -12.61 11.33
N ARG A 43 -3.01 -11.46 11.43
CA ARG A 43 -3.19 -10.52 12.53
C ARG A 43 -4.57 -9.87 12.49
N VAL A 44 -5.03 -9.40 11.33
CA VAL A 44 -6.38 -8.84 11.14
C VAL A 44 -7.46 -9.85 11.49
N CYS A 45 -7.37 -11.07 10.98
CA CYS A 45 -8.33 -12.13 11.31
C CYS A 45 -8.31 -12.49 12.80
N SER A 46 -7.14 -12.48 13.45
CA SER A 46 -7.04 -12.68 14.91
C SER A 46 -7.77 -11.59 15.69
N MET A 47 -7.76 -10.35 15.19
CA MET A 47 -8.48 -9.24 15.81
C MET A 47 -9.98 -9.37 15.62
N ILE A 48 -10.45 -9.67 14.40
CA ILE A 48 -11.87 -9.94 14.12
C ILE A 48 -12.40 -11.06 15.04
N GLY A 49 -11.65 -12.15 15.19
CA GLY A 49 -12.06 -13.30 15.99
C GLY A 49 -12.00 -13.08 17.51
N ALA A 50 -11.17 -12.15 18.00
CA ALA A 50 -10.88 -12.01 19.42
C ALA A 50 -12.09 -11.51 20.24
N PRO A 51 -12.23 -11.86 21.53
CA PRO A 51 -13.22 -11.28 22.42
C PRO A 51 -13.05 -9.75 22.55
N VAL A 52 -14.14 -8.99 22.66
CA VAL A 52 -14.14 -7.51 22.68
C VAL A 52 -13.40 -6.94 23.90
N ASP A 53 -13.26 -7.72 24.97
CA ASP A 53 -12.52 -7.42 26.20
C ASP A 53 -11.04 -7.85 26.15
N SER A 54 -10.58 -8.45 25.05
CA SER A 54 -9.21 -8.92 24.92
C SER A 54 -8.18 -7.77 24.86
N PRO A 55 -6.91 -8.04 25.18
CA PRO A 55 -5.84 -7.05 25.06
C PRO A 55 -5.73 -6.42 23.67
N ASN A 56 -6.04 -7.16 22.60
CA ASN A 56 -6.02 -6.65 21.23
C ASN A 56 -6.98 -5.45 21.07
N TYR A 57 -8.21 -5.57 21.58
CA TYR A 57 -9.20 -4.50 21.48
C TYR A 57 -8.89 -3.31 22.39
N ARG A 58 -8.34 -3.57 23.59
CA ARG A 58 -7.81 -2.50 24.44
C ARG A 58 -6.69 -1.72 23.74
N GLY A 59 -5.85 -2.41 22.96
CA GLY A 59 -4.85 -1.79 22.11
C GLY A 59 -5.46 -0.86 21.05
N ILE A 60 -6.51 -1.29 20.34
CA ILE A 60 -7.18 -0.46 19.32
C ILE A 60 -7.73 0.82 19.94
N LEU A 61 -8.31 0.77 21.14
CA LEU A 61 -8.81 1.96 21.84
C LEU A 61 -7.70 2.99 22.11
N SER A 62 -6.46 2.53 22.27
CA SER A 62 -5.31 3.44 22.46
C SER A 62 -4.96 4.27 21.21
N LEU A 63 -5.43 3.89 20.01
CA LEU A 63 -5.28 4.72 18.79
C LEU A 63 -6.02 6.05 18.92
N PHE A 64 -7.07 6.09 19.73
CA PHE A 64 -7.83 7.30 20.00
C PHE A 64 -7.15 8.21 21.04
N GLY A 65 -5.93 7.85 21.50
CA GLY A 65 -5.21 8.59 22.54
C GLY A 65 -5.81 8.44 23.94
N ILE A 66 -6.71 7.47 24.15
CA ILE A 66 -7.55 7.38 25.34
C ILE A 66 -7.31 6.05 26.07
N PHE A 67 -7.08 6.13 27.38
CA PHE A 67 -6.94 4.97 28.27
C PHE A 67 -8.08 4.95 29.29
N GLY A 68 -8.86 3.86 29.37
CA GLY A 68 -9.87 3.65 30.42
C GLY A 68 -11.32 3.73 29.96
N ARG A 69 -12.27 3.74 30.92
CA ARG A 69 -13.73 3.78 30.67
C ARG A 69 -14.30 5.19 30.52
N ASP A 70 -13.50 6.23 30.75
CA ASP A 70 -13.92 7.64 30.70
C ASP A 70 -13.97 8.21 29.27
N ILE A 71 -14.13 7.33 28.27
CA ILE A 71 -14.18 7.71 26.86
C ILE A 71 -15.55 8.33 26.56
N PRO A 72 -15.64 9.55 26.03
CA PRO A 72 -16.87 10.03 25.41
C PRO A 72 -17.33 9.01 24.37
N ASN A 73 -18.58 8.56 24.46
CA ASN A 73 -19.15 7.55 23.55
C ASN A 73 -18.50 6.14 23.63
N TYR A 74 -17.81 5.78 24.73
CA TYR A 74 -17.22 4.44 24.95
C TYR A 74 -18.17 3.30 24.52
N GLN A 75 -19.41 3.37 25.01
CA GLN A 75 -20.41 2.34 24.78
C GLN A 75 -20.79 2.23 23.29
N GLN A 76 -20.87 3.36 22.57
CA GLN A 76 -21.16 3.37 21.14
C GLN A 76 -20.03 2.73 20.33
N ILE A 77 -18.76 3.02 20.70
CA ILE A 77 -17.60 2.39 20.07
C ILE A 77 -17.61 0.88 20.29
N ILE A 78 -17.87 0.44 21.52
CA ILE A 78 -17.98 -0.99 21.87
C ILE A 78 -19.12 -1.68 21.11
N ASP A 79 -20.27 -1.02 20.96
CA ASP A 79 -21.42 -1.60 20.28
C ASP A 79 -21.22 -1.66 18.76
N ALA A 80 -20.63 -0.62 18.17
CA ALA A 80 -20.18 -0.62 16.77
C ALA A 80 -19.14 -1.73 16.53
N GLN A 81 -18.20 -1.93 17.47
CA GLN A 81 -17.23 -3.03 17.41
C GLN A 81 -17.88 -4.41 17.45
N LYS A 82 -18.86 -4.63 18.34
CA LYS A 82 -19.60 -5.89 18.40
C LYS A 82 -20.37 -6.15 17.11
N ALA A 83 -20.97 -5.13 16.53
CA ALA A 83 -21.66 -5.21 15.25
C ALA A 83 -20.68 -5.60 14.13
N ALA A 84 -19.57 -4.88 14.00
CA ALA A 84 -18.54 -5.15 13.01
C ALA A 84 -17.96 -6.56 13.15
N LYS A 85 -17.68 -7.01 14.38
CA LYS A 85 -17.23 -8.39 14.62
C LYS A 85 -18.23 -9.41 14.11
N ARG A 86 -19.52 -9.27 14.44
CA ARG A 86 -20.56 -10.22 14.00
C ARG A 86 -20.65 -10.28 12.48
N VAL A 87 -20.54 -9.14 11.81
CA VAL A 87 -20.59 -9.03 10.34
C VAL A 87 -19.33 -9.58 9.67
N LEU A 88 -18.14 -9.31 10.22
CA LEU A 88 -16.86 -9.64 9.57
C LEU A 88 -16.38 -11.07 9.87
N THR A 89 -16.80 -11.68 10.99
CA THR A 89 -16.38 -13.05 11.37
C THR A 89 -16.62 -14.11 10.28
N PRO A 90 -17.78 -14.16 9.61
CA PRO A 90 -18.04 -15.11 8.52
C PRO A 90 -17.04 -15.02 7.36
N PHE A 91 -16.38 -13.87 7.17
CA PHE A 91 -15.48 -13.60 6.06
C PHE A 91 -14.00 -13.86 6.37
N ILE A 92 -13.66 -14.29 7.60
CA ILE A 92 -12.28 -14.68 7.95
C ILE A 92 -11.65 -15.67 6.94
N PRO A 93 -12.34 -16.73 6.47
CA PRO A 93 -11.78 -17.64 5.48
C PRO A 93 -11.45 -16.96 4.15
N GLU A 94 -12.27 -15.99 3.73
CA GLU A 94 -12.06 -15.23 2.49
C GLU A 94 -10.84 -14.30 2.63
N ILE A 95 -10.72 -13.58 3.75
CA ILE A 95 -9.58 -12.71 4.05
C ILE A 95 -8.28 -13.51 4.13
N HIS A 96 -8.29 -14.70 4.73
CA HIS A 96 -7.11 -15.57 4.73
C HIS A 96 -6.71 -16.03 3.32
N LYS A 97 -7.70 -16.31 2.46
CA LYS A 97 -7.44 -16.85 1.12
C LYS A 97 -6.96 -15.78 0.15
N TYR A 98 -7.55 -14.59 0.17
CA TYR A 98 -7.33 -13.56 -0.85
C TYR A 98 -6.69 -12.28 -0.31
N GLY A 99 -6.67 -12.09 1.01
CA GLY A 99 -6.10 -10.91 1.67
C GLY A 99 -7.13 -9.82 1.99
N MET A 100 -6.77 -8.96 2.95
CA MET A 100 -7.65 -7.90 3.45
C MET A 100 -7.99 -6.86 2.38
N GLU A 101 -7.01 -6.39 1.59
CA GLU A 101 -7.26 -5.38 0.56
C GLU A 101 -8.20 -5.91 -0.52
N TYR A 102 -7.98 -7.14 -0.99
CA TYR A 102 -8.87 -7.82 -1.92
C TYR A 102 -10.31 -7.91 -1.37
N PHE A 103 -10.44 -8.31 -0.09
CA PHE A 103 -11.74 -8.39 0.58
C PHE A 103 -12.43 -7.04 0.64
N VAL A 104 -11.71 -5.99 1.06
CA VAL A 104 -12.24 -4.62 1.13
C VAL A 104 -12.70 -4.17 -0.25
N GLY A 105 -11.86 -4.34 -1.28
CA GLY A 105 -12.20 -3.99 -2.65
C GLY A 105 -13.48 -4.68 -3.13
N LYS A 106 -13.58 -5.99 -2.93
CA LYS A 106 -14.77 -6.75 -3.34
C LYS A 106 -16.06 -6.22 -2.69
N HIS A 107 -16.06 -6.04 -1.37
CA HIS A 107 -17.29 -5.81 -0.60
C HIS A 107 -17.65 -4.33 -0.39
N LEU A 108 -16.69 -3.39 -0.48
CA LEU A 108 -16.97 -1.96 -0.33
C LEU A 108 -17.77 -1.40 -1.52
N PHE A 109 -17.64 -2.05 -2.68
CA PHE A 109 -18.11 -1.55 -3.97
C PHE A 109 -19.09 -2.49 -4.69
N GLU A 110 -19.59 -3.53 -4.02
CA GLU A 110 -20.77 -4.26 -4.51
C GLU A 110 -21.95 -3.27 -4.58
N ASN A 111 -22.33 -2.89 -5.81
CA ASN A 111 -23.49 -2.06 -6.12
C ASN A 111 -24.77 -2.89 -5.89
N SER A 112 -25.12 -3.17 -4.64
CA SER A 112 -26.48 -3.58 -4.30
C SER A 112 -27.28 -2.37 -3.83
N GLU A 113 -28.49 -2.21 -4.35
CA GLU A 113 -29.50 -1.27 -3.79
C GLU A 113 -29.99 -1.70 -2.39
N LEU A 114 -29.49 -2.84 -1.90
CA LEU A 114 -29.78 -3.40 -0.59
C LEU A 114 -28.67 -3.01 0.39
N ASP A 115 -29.06 -2.75 1.64
CA ASP A 115 -28.16 -2.54 2.78
C ASP A 115 -27.03 -3.58 2.76
N ASN A 116 -25.79 -3.11 2.56
CA ASN A 116 -24.61 -3.96 2.59
C ASN A 116 -23.97 -3.84 3.99
N PRO A 117 -24.23 -4.81 4.90
CA PRO A 117 -23.75 -4.71 6.27
C PRO A 117 -22.21 -4.71 6.35
N VAL A 118 -21.51 -5.27 5.37
CA VAL A 118 -20.04 -5.27 5.32
C VAL A 118 -19.53 -3.86 5.05
N LYS A 119 -20.15 -3.15 4.11
CA LYS A 119 -19.81 -1.75 3.76
C LYS A 119 -19.94 -0.82 4.96
N ASP A 120 -21.01 -0.97 5.75
CA ASP A 120 -21.26 -0.14 6.93
C ASP A 120 -20.26 -0.39 8.08
N ASN A 121 -19.56 -1.53 8.06
CA ASN A 121 -18.61 -1.92 9.10
C ASN A 121 -17.15 -1.91 8.62
N ILE A 122 -16.89 -1.46 7.40
CA ILE A 122 -15.57 -1.53 6.77
C ILE A 122 -14.55 -0.59 7.42
N THR A 123 -15.00 0.50 8.03
CA THR A 123 -14.16 1.42 8.80
C THR A 123 -13.38 0.68 9.91
N PHE A 124 -13.93 -0.41 10.46
CA PHE A 124 -13.21 -1.24 11.43
C PHE A 124 -12.04 -2.02 10.82
N LEU A 125 -12.09 -2.39 9.54
CA LEU A 125 -10.94 -2.97 8.86
C LEU A 125 -9.81 -1.94 8.70
N TYR A 126 -10.14 -0.69 8.38
CA TYR A 126 -9.16 0.40 8.38
C TYR A 126 -8.60 0.66 9.79
N LEU A 127 -9.41 0.56 10.86
CA LEU A 127 -8.92 0.62 12.25
C LEU A 127 -7.96 -0.53 12.57
N PHE A 128 -8.30 -1.76 12.18
CA PHE A 128 -7.43 -2.91 12.39
C PHE A 128 -6.12 -2.78 11.62
N TYR A 129 -6.18 -2.26 10.40
CA TYR A 129 -5.00 -1.95 9.61
C TYR A 129 -4.10 -0.91 10.30
N ASN A 130 -4.69 0.19 10.79
CA ASN A 130 -3.98 1.20 11.57
C ASN A 130 -3.34 0.60 12.83
N PHE A 131 -4.11 -0.17 13.59
CA PHE A 131 -3.60 -0.76 14.81
C PHE A 131 -2.45 -1.74 14.54
N TRP A 132 -2.57 -2.57 13.51
CA TRP A 132 -1.52 -3.48 13.08
C TRP A 132 -0.20 -2.77 12.76
N TYR A 133 -0.26 -1.68 11.99
CA TYR A 133 0.95 -0.94 11.64
C TYR A 133 1.58 -0.31 12.89
N ARG A 134 0.77 0.24 13.80
CA ARG A 134 1.27 0.76 15.08
C ARG A 134 1.94 -0.33 15.93
N GLU A 135 1.40 -1.55 15.96
CA GLU A 135 2.05 -2.66 16.65
C GLU A 135 3.43 -2.99 16.05
N ILE A 136 3.56 -2.92 14.71
CA ILE A 136 4.84 -3.08 14.01
C ILE A 136 5.79 -1.92 14.36
N GLU A 137 5.30 -0.68 14.37
CA GLU A 137 6.10 0.48 14.69
C GLU A 137 6.69 0.39 16.10
N ASP A 138 5.82 0.17 17.09
CA ASP A 138 6.19 0.08 18.51
C ASP A 138 7.09 -1.14 18.81
N SER A 139 6.87 -2.27 18.14
CA SER A 139 7.59 -3.52 18.46
C SER A 139 8.85 -3.73 17.63
N ILE A 140 8.88 -3.21 16.40
CA ILE A 140 9.93 -3.52 15.40
C ILE A 140 10.65 -2.25 14.96
N ILE A 141 9.96 -1.27 14.39
CA ILE A 141 10.58 -0.13 13.68
C ILE A 141 11.33 0.80 14.64
N THR A 142 10.74 1.10 15.80
CA THR A 142 11.31 2.03 16.79
C THR A 142 12.54 1.48 17.53
N ARG A 143 12.90 0.21 17.32
CA ARG A 143 14.09 -0.39 17.94
C ARG A 143 15.35 0.22 17.31
N PRO A 144 16.34 0.69 18.10
CA PRO A 144 17.52 1.39 17.58
C PRO A 144 18.22 0.65 16.44
N SER A 145 18.49 -0.65 16.61
CA SER A 145 19.17 -1.45 15.59
C SER A 145 18.39 -1.61 14.29
N VAL A 146 17.05 -1.59 14.35
CA VAL A 146 16.20 -1.65 13.15
C VAL A 146 16.15 -0.28 12.49
N LYS A 147 15.99 0.78 13.30
CA LYS A 147 16.02 2.16 12.84
C LYS A 147 17.31 2.48 12.08
N ASP A 148 18.47 2.16 12.67
CA ASP A 148 19.79 2.40 12.05
C ASP A 148 19.91 1.67 10.70
N TYR A 149 19.35 0.45 10.61
CA TYR A 149 19.33 -0.32 9.36
C TYR A 149 18.40 0.30 8.31
N LEU A 150 17.20 0.73 8.71
CA LEU A 150 16.25 1.40 7.81
C LEU A 150 16.76 2.77 7.34
N GLU A 151 17.52 3.47 8.19
CA GLU A 151 18.19 4.74 7.83
C GLU A 151 19.29 4.50 6.78
N GLU A 152 20.06 3.41 6.91
CA GLU A 152 21.03 2.98 5.90
C GLU A 152 20.36 2.69 4.56
N VAL A 153 19.29 1.87 4.57
CA VAL A 153 18.50 1.55 3.37
C VAL A 153 17.90 2.81 2.73
N GLY A 154 17.25 3.66 3.52
CA GLY A 154 16.61 4.90 3.04
C GLY A 154 17.64 5.86 2.45
N TYR A 155 18.84 5.94 3.04
CA TYR A 155 19.93 6.71 2.46
C TYR A 155 20.24 6.26 1.02
N GLU A 156 20.37 4.97 0.77
CA GLU A 156 20.76 4.44 -0.55
C GLU A 156 19.76 4.84 -1.63
N PHE A 157 18.47 4.64 -1.33
CA PHE A 157 17.39 5.05 -2.21
C PHE A 157 17.40 6.57 -2.45
N SER A 158 17.67 7.39 -1.42
CA SER A 158 17.70 8.85 -1.55
C SER A 158 18.83 9.38 -2.45
N VAL A 159 19.93 8.63 -2.60
CA VAL A 159 21.04 9.01 -3.49
C VAL A 159 20.75 8.62 -4.93
N GLN A 160 19.95 7.58 -5.12
CA GLN A 160 19.67 7.03 -6.43
C GLN A 160 18.45 7.69 -7.10
N PHE A 161 17.41 7.97 -6.33
CA PHE A 161 16.12 8.40 -6.84
C PHE A 161 15.85 9.87 -6.52
N THR A 162 15.37 10.60 -7.52
CA THR A 162 14.97 12.01 -7.42
C THR A 162 13.52 12.17 -6.96
N ASP A 163 12.69 11.15 -7.18
CA ASP A 163 11.31 11.10 -6.74
C ASP A 163 11.02 9.74 -6.11
N ILE A 164 10.30 9.76 -4.99
CA ILE A 164 9.93 8.56 -4.24
C ILE A 164 8.43 8.60 -3.95
N LEU A 165 7.72 7.58 -4.43
CA LEU A 165 6.28 7.41 -4.29
C LEU A 165 5.95 6.14 -3.49
N THR A 166 4.94 6.21 -2.63
CA THR A 166 4.42 5.07 -1.87
C THR A 166 2.91 4.95 -1.99
N LEU A 167 2.40 3.71 -1.92
CA LEU A 167 0.98 3.41 -1.82
C LEU A 167 0.46 3.38 -0.37
N ASN A 168 1.21 3.91 0.60
CA ASN A 168 0.88 4.00 2.05
C ASN A 168 0.92 2.73 2.86
N PHE A 169 0.90 1.58 2.22
CA PHE A 169 0.96 0.34 2.98
C PHE A 169 2.33 0.09 3.60
N ASP A 170 3.32 0.82 3.10
CA ASP A 170 4.72 0.70 3.44
C ASP A 170 5.22 2.09 3.87
N LEU A 171 5.06 2.44 5.15
CA LEU A 171 5.71 3.63 5.72
C LEU A 171 7.09 3.28 6.31
N LEU A 172 7.59 2.08 6.03
CA LEU A 172 8.78 1.52 6.70
C LEU A 172 10.01 2.41 6.49
N LEU A 173 10.04 3.15 5.38
CA LEU A 173 11.13 4.06 5.03
C LEU A 173 10.73 5.55 5.12
N ASP A 174 9.45 5.88 5.33
CA ASP A 174 9.03 7.29 5.35
C ASP A 174 9.79 8.07 6.43
N ASN A 175 9.85 7.51 7.64
CA ASN A 175 10.58 8.10 8.77
C ASN A 175 12.10 8.25 8.55
N THR A 176 12.67 7.56 7.55
CA THR A 176 14.11 7.61 7.26
C THR A 176 14.44 8.57 6.13
N PHE A 177 13.49 8.80 5.21
CA PHE A 177 13.60 9.84 4.18
C PHE A 177 13.36 11.26 4.72
N LEU A 178 12.62 11.42 5.83
CA LEU A 178 12.30 12.72 6.43
C LEU A 178 13.50 13.56 6.88
N ASN A 179 14.67 12.95 7.09
CA ASN A 179 15.91 13.69 7.42
C ASN A 179 16.64 14.25 6.18
N ARG A 180 16.01 14.21 5.00
CA ARG A 180 16.55 14.67 3.72
C ARG A 180 15.52 15.50 2.93
N PRO A 181 15.94 16.31 1.95
CA PRO A 181 15.03 17.17 1.18
C PRO A 181 14.04 16.43 0.27
N LEU A 182 14.12 15.10 0.17
CA LEU A 182 13.20 14.28 -0.63
C LEU A 182 12.00 13.86 0.22
N ALA A 183 10.89 14.57 0.09
CA ALA A 183 9.64 14.15 0.68
C ALA A 183 9.06 12.96 -0.10
N VAL A 184 8.78 11.85 0.58
CA VAL A 184 8.01 10.74 0.00
C VAL A 184 6.62 11.25 -0.33
N GLN A 185 6.17 10.97 -1.56
CA GLN A 185 4.83 11.30 -2.02
C GLN A 185 3.92 10.08 -1.87
N HIS A 186 2.80 10.27 -1.18
CA HIS A 186 1.88 9.23 -0.84
C HIS A 186 0.67 9.26 -1.77
N ILE A 187 0.71 8.41 -2.79
CA ILE A 187 -0.25 8.46 -3.90
C ILE A 187 -1.59 7.78 -3.58
N HIS A 188 -1.67 6.96 -2.53
CA HIS A 188 -2.89 6.21 -2.12
C HIS A 188 -3.46 6.65 -0.77
N GLY A 189 -3.18 7.87 -0.32
CA GLY A 189 -3.61 8.38 1.00
C GLY A 189 -2.45 8.64 1.94
N ARG A 190 -2.66 8.72 3.26
CA ARG A 190 -1.58 8.83 4.27
C ARG A 190 -2.03 8.12 5.54
N PHE A 191 -1.10 7.47 6.22
CA PHE A 191 -1.39 6.87 7.50
C PHE A 191 -1.79 7.91 8.56
N ILE A 192 -2.71 7.53 9.45
CA ILE A 192 -3.17 8.39 10.52
C ILE A 192 -2.54 7.92 11.83
N GLU A 193 -1.44 8.57 12.21
CA GLU A 193 -0.67 8.26 13.42
C GLU A 193 -1.51 8.34 14.71
N LYS A 194 -2.45 9.30 14.77
CA LYS A 194 -3.33 9.53 15.91
C LYS A 194 -4.74 9.83 15.44
N LEU A 195 -5.70 9.03 15.91
CA LEU A 195 -7.12 9.29 15.71
C LEU A 195 -7.61 10.11 16.90
N GLY A 196 -8.26 11.26 16.67
CA GLY A 196 -8.99 11.99 17.70
C GLY A 196 -10.42 11.47 17.87
N ASN A 197 -11.03 10.98 16.79
CA ASN A 197 -12.37 10.39 16.78
C ASN A 197 -12.56 9.38 15.61
N TYR A 198 -13.67 8.63 15.62
CA TYR A 198 -13.97 7.62 14.58
C TYR A 198 -14.13 8.22 13.18
N GLY A 199 -14.66 9.45 13.10
CA GLY A 199 -14.83 10.20 11.85
C GLY A 199 -13.51 10.62 11.20
N ASP A 200 -12.37 10.56 11.89
CA ASP A 200 -11.06 10.88 11.27
C ASP A 200 -10.66 9.86 10.19
N LEU A 201 -11.29 8.68 10.18
CA LEU A 201 -11.18 7.69 9.10
C LEU A 201 -12.13 7.97 7.92
N GLN A 202 -13.01 8.95 8.04
CA GLN A 202 -13.87 9.44 6.96
C GLN A 202 -13.28 10.75 6.48
N TYR A 203 -12.77 10.74 5.26
CA TYR A 203 -11.95 11.84 4.79
C TYR A 203 -12.77 12.97 4.15
N PHE A 204 -13.57 12.65 3.12
CA PHE A 204 -14.49 13.62 2.53
C PHE A 204 -15.87 13.03 2.26
N PRO A 205 -16.95 13.76 2.59
CA PRO A 205 -18.28 13.39 2.16
C PRO A 205 -18.47 13.63 0.65
N PHE A 206 -19.14 12.70 -0.02
CA PHE A 206 -19.79 12.88 -1.32
C PHE A 206 -21.31 12.82 -1.17
N ASN A 207 -22.03 13.34 -2.17
CA ASN A 207 -23.49 13.24 -2.26
C ASN A 207 -24.19 13.70 -0.96
N ASP A 208 -23.90 14.93 -0.52
CA ASP A 208 -24.47 15.54 0.70
C ASP A 208 -24.24 14.72 1.98
N GLY A 209 -23.08 14.07 2.10
CA GLY A 209 -22.73 13.27 3.28
C GLY A 209 -23.30 11.86 3.30
N LYS A 210 -23.83 11.37 2.17
CA LYS A 210 -24.33 9.97 2.05
C LYS A 210 -23.22 8.97 1.73
N GLN A 211 -22.10 9.43 1.20
CA GLN A 211 -20.94 8.61 0.89
C GLN A 211 -19.71 9.30 1.44
N PHE A 212 -18.66 8.55 1.76
CA PHE A 212 -17.42 9.13 2.23
C PHE A 212 -16.24 8.45 1.54
N GLU A 213 -15.19 9.22 1.28
CA GLU A 213 -13.88 8.68 0.95
C GLU A 213 -13.13 8.30 2.22
N TYR A 214 -12.25 7.31 2.13
CA TYR A 214 -11.33 6.94 3.20
C TYR A 214 -9.97 7.57 2.94
N PRO A 215 -9.15 7.86 3.97
CA PRO A 215 -7.78 8.37 3.82
C PRO A 215 -6.79 7.29 3.34
N TYR A 216 -7.29 6.12 2.96
CA TYR A 216 -6.55 4.97 2.44
C TYR A 216 -7.27 4.48 1.17
N LEU A 217 -6.55 4.36 0.06
CA LEU A 217 -7.10 3.88 -1.21
C LEU A 217 -6.94 2.35 -1.36
N PHE A 218 -7.70 1.58 -0.60
CA PHE A 218 -7.95 0.18 -0.96
C PHE A 218 -8.92 0.11 -2.13
N GLY A 219 -8.73 -0.85 -3.03
CA GLY A 219 -9.62 -1.02 -4.18
C GLY A 219 -9.73 -2.48 -4.61
N SER A 220 -10.68 -2.73 -5.49
CA SER A 220 -10.97 -4.03 -6.12
C SER A 220 -10.16 -4.26 -7.39
N ASN A 221 -9.83 -3.18 -8.09
CA ASN A 221 -9.02 -3.14 -9.30
C ASN A 221 -8.49 -1.72 -9.56
N ALA A 222 -7.61 -1.60 -10.54
CA ALA A 222 -7.00 -0.34 -10.90
C ALA A 222 -7.93 0.67 -11.57
N PHE A 223 -8.93 0.24 -12.35
CA PHE A 223 -9.91 1.16 -12.94
C PHE A 223 -10.68 1.93 -11.87
N GLU A 224 -11.13 1.24 -10.83
CA GLU A 224 -11.81 1.82 -9.68
C GLU A 224 -10.90 2.80 -8.92
N LYS A 225 -9.66 2.38 -8.63
CA LYS A 225 -8.67 3.24 -7.97
C LYS A 225 -8.41 4.51 -8.77
N GLN A 226 -8.23 4.40 -10.09
CA GLN A 226 -8.02 5.55 -10.98
C GLN A 226 -9.22 6.50 -10.97
N SER A 227 -10.44 5.98 -11.10
CA SER A 227 -11.67 6.78 -11.03
C SER A 227 -11.79 7.54 -9.70
N ARG A 228 -11.48 6.87 -8.59
CA ARG A 228 -11.47 7.50 -7.26
C ARG A 228 -10.38 8.55 -7.12
N LEU A 229 -9.18 8.31 -7.62
CA LEU A 229 -8.10 9.31 -7.62
C LEU A 229 -8.50 10.58 -8.37
N MET A 230 -9.15 10.46 -9.53
CA MET A 230 -9.64 11.63 -10.28
C MET A 230 -10.76 12.37 -9.53
N ARG A 231 -11.63 11.62 -8.86
CA ARG A 231 -12.65 12.20 -7.98
C ARG A 231 -11.98 12.94 -6.82
N ILE A 232 -11.06 12.30 -6.11
CA ILE A 232 -10.29 12.90 -5.00
C ILE A 232 -9.60 14.17 -5.46
N HIS A 233 -8.89 14.14 -6.60
CA HIS A 233 -8.25 15.32 -7.18
C HIS A 233 -9.21 16.50 -7.30
N THR A 234 -10.41 16.26 -7.86
CA THR A 234 -11.43 17.30 -8.02
C THR A 234 -11.84 17.97 -6.71
N TYR A 235 -11.85 17.23 -5.60
CA TYR A 235 -12.29 17.73 -4.28
C TYR A 235 -11.14 18.19 -3.37
N GLU A 236 -9.90 17.72 -3.60
CA GLU A 236 -8.75 18.01 -2.73
C GLU A 236 -7.89 19.21 -3.15
N CYS A 237 -8.08 19.75 -4.36
CA CYS A 237 -7.14 20.71 -4.98
C CYS A 237 -6.70 21.88 -4.07
N ASP A 238 -7.51 22.30 -3.10
CA ASP A 238 -7.22 23.43 -2.21
C ASP A 238 -7.26 23.10 -0.71
N VAL A 239 -7.17 21.82 -0.31
CA VAL A 239 -7.28 21.42 1.10
C VAL A 239 -5.90 21.34 1.76
N PRO A 240 -5.59 22.17 2.80
CA PRO A 240 -4.30 22.14 3.50
C PRO A 240 -3.97 20.81 4.18
N SER A 241 -5.00 19.99 4.47
CA SER A 241 -4.87 18.66 5.05
C SER A 241 -4.84 17.53 4.03
N ARG A 242 -4.46 17.81 2.77
CA ARG A 242 -4.41 16.82 1.68
C ARG A 242 -3.80 15.50 2.15
N ARG A 243 -4.49 14.40 1.90
CA ARG A 243 -4.01 13.06 2.27
C ARG A 243 -3.37 12.36 1.09
N TYR A 244 -3.56 12.85 -0.13
CA TYR A 244 -3.00 12.26 -1.34
C TYR A 244 -2.03 13.23 -2.01
N ASP A 245 -0.90 12.71 -2.47
CA ASP A 245 -0.01 13.42 -3.39
C ASP A 245 -0.31 12.96 -4.81
N LEU A 246 -1.11 13.73 -5.54
CA LEU A 246 -1.68 13.30 -6.82
C LEU A 246 -0.85 13.70 -8.04
N ASP A 247 0.25 14.43 -7.85
CA ASP A 247 1.11 14.94 -8.91
C ASP A 247 1.51 13.84 -9.90
N PHE A 248 1.78 12.62 -9.43
CA PHE A 248 2.09 11.47 -10.28
C PHE A 248 1.06 11.22 -11.37
N PHE A 249 -0.23 11.42 -11.07
CA PHE A 249 -1.33 11.18 -12.00
C PHE A 249 -1.73 12.40 -12.82
N VAL A 250 -1.53 13.62 -12.29
CA VAL A 250 -2.11 14.85 -12.89
C VAL A 250 -1.07 15.82 -13.43
N ASN A 251 0.18 15.75 -12.96
CA ASN A 251 1.26 16.60 -13.45
C ASN A 251 1.89 15.97 -14.70
N GLU A 252 1.40 16.38 -15.87
CA GLU A 252 1.86 15.91 -17.17
C GLU A 252 3.24 16.44 -17.59
N GLU A 253 3.63 17.59 -17.06
CA GLU A 253 4.86 18.27 -17.46
C GLU A 253 6.09 17.78 -16.69
N LYS A 254 5.89 17.31 -15.46
CA LYS A 254 6.97 16.85 -14.59
C LYS A 254 7.79 15.74 -15.25
N ASP A 255 9.09 15.97 -15.29
CA ASP A 255 10.06 14.93 -15.60
C ASP A 255 10.33 14.15 -14.31
N TRP A 256 9.89 12.89 -14.29
CA TRP A 256 10.00 12.02 -13.14
C TRP A 256 11.39 11.37 -13.03
N GLY A 257 12.17 11.38 -14.12
CA GLY A 257 13.56 10.92 -14.15
C GLY A 257 13.80 9.62 -13.38
N ASN A 258 14.61 9.70 -12.32
CA ASN A 258 14.89 8.56 -11.46
C ASN A 258 13.80 8.39 -10.40
N LEU A 259 12.80 7.56 -10.72
CA LEU A 259 11.61 7.36 -9.91
C LEU A 259 11.63 6.03 -9.14
N LEU A 260 11.41 6.09 -7.83
CA LEU A 260 11.08 4.92 -7.02
C LEU A 260 9.57 4.91 -6.72
N VAL A 261 8.87 3.84 -7.09
CA VAL A 261 7.50 3.59 -6.63
C VAL A 261 7.48 2.30 -5.83
N TYR A 262 6.99 2.33 -4.59
CA TYR A 262 6.97 1.15 -3.74
C TYR A 262 5.62 0.91 -3.04
N GLY A 263 5.40 -0.32 -2.60
CA GLY A 263 4.11 -0.78 -2.07
C GLY A 263 3.10 -1.18 -3.15
N VAL A 264 3.56 -1.40 -4.38
CA VAL A 264 2.69 -1.75 -5.53
C VAL A 264 2.24 -3.21 -5.48
N SER A 265 1.01 -3.51 -5.85
CA SER A 265 0.52 -4.88 -5.97
C SER A 265 0.04 -5.17 -7.39
N PHE A 266 0.82 -5.98 -8.11
CA PHE A 266 0.41 -6.48 -9.43
C PHE A 266 -0.40 -7.79 -9.35
N SER A 267 -1.00 -8.08 -8.20
CA SER A 267 -1.85 -9.25 -8.04
C SER A 267 -3.10 -9.18 -8.94
N PRO A 268 -3.61 -10.33 -9.43
CA PRO A 268 -4.86 -10.40 -10.16
C PRO A 268 -6.04 -9.81 -9.38
N THR A 269 -7.00 -9.21 -10.09
CA THR A 269 -8.20 -8.62 -9.49
C THR A 269 -9.28 -9.67 -9.22
N ALA A 270 -10.24 -9.33 -8.34
CA ALA A 270 -11.40 -10.18 -8.04
C ALA A 270 -12.40 -10.27 -9.19
N ILE A 271 -12.39 -9.27 -10.07
CA ILE A 271 -13.52 -8.94 -10.96
C ILE A 271 -13.32 -9.54 -12.36
N PHE A 272 -12.07 -9.76 -12.78
CA PHE A 272 -11.74 -10.26 -14.12
C PHE A 272 -10.79 -11.48 -14.05
N PRO A 273 -11.29 -12.67 -13.69
CA PRO A 273 -10.51 -13.91 -13.80
C PRO A 273 -10.17 -14.20 -15.27
N GLU A 274 -9.15 -15.04 -15.55
CA GLU A 274 -8.76 -15.36 -16.95
C GLU A 274 -9.94 -15.78 -17.83
N ALA A 275 -10.91 -16.51 -17.27
CA ALA A 275 -12.13 -16.93 -17.95
C ALA A 275 -13.02 -15.77 -18.47
N PHE A 276 -12.87 -14.56 -17.93
CA PHE A 276 -13.54 -13.37 -18.44
C PHE A 276 -13.08 -13.05 -19.87
N PHE A 277 -11.79 -13.23 -20.18
CA PHE A 277 -11.25 -12.93 -21.50
C PHE A 277 -11.55 -14.00 -22.54
N ASP A 278 -11.78 -15.24 -22.11
CA ASP A 278 -12.34 -16.28 -22.98
C ASP A 278 -13.73 -15.89 -23.49
N THR A 279 -14.48 -15.11 -22.67
CA THR A 279 -15.83 -14.63 -23.00
C THR A 279 -15.81 -13.27 -23.72
N PHE A 280 -14.81 -12.43 -23.44
CA PHE A 280 -14.69 -11.08 -24.01
C PHE A 280 -13.29 -10.82 -24.62
N PRO A 281 -12.93 -11.52 -25.72
CA PRO A 281 -11.58 -11.49 -26.29
C PRO A 281 -11.20 -10.11 -26.86
N LYS A 282 -12.16 -9.26 -27.20
CA LYS A 282 -11.91 -7.87 -27.67
C LYS A 282 -11.06 -7.02 -26.71
N TYR A 283 -11.09 -7.32 -25.40
CA TYR A 283 -10.26 -6.65 -24.39
C TYR A 283 -8.82 -7.20 -24.33
N LEU A 284 -8.53 -8.29 -25.06
CA LEU A 284 -7.17 -8.76 -25.36
C LEU A 284 -6.64 -8.21 -26.69
N GLU A 285 -7.53 -7.88 -27.63
CA GLU A 285 -7.16 -7.54 -29.01
C GLU A 285 -6.70 -6.08 -29.18
N ASN A 286 -7.17 -5.15 -28.33
CA ASN A 286 -6.75 -3.75 -28.32
C ASN A 286 -6.19 -3.32 -26.95
N PRO A 287 -4.93 -3.69 -26.62
CA PRO A 287 -4.31 -3.31 -25.34
C PRO A 287 -4.08 -1.80 -25.17
N GLY A 288 -4.21 -1.00 -26.25
CA GLY A 288 -4.03 0.45 -26.24
C GLY A 288 -5.25 1.28 -25.82
N ASP A 289 -6.47 0.74 -25.87
CA ASP A 289 -7.72 1.53 -25.69
C ASP A 289 -8.23 1.59 -24.23
N MET A 290 -7.35 1.39 -23.25
CA MET A 290 -7.64 0.94 -21.89
C MET A 290 -8.10 -0.52 -21.82
N SER A 291 -7.40 -1.31 -21.00
CA SER A 291 -8.05 -2.06 -19.90
C SER A 291 -7.19 -3.19 -19.37
N TYR A 292 -6.16 -3.68 -20.07
CA TYR A 292 -5.50 -4.91 -19.62
C TYR A 292 -4.92 -4.77 -18.20
N TYR A 293 -4.07 -3.76 -17.93
CA TYR A 293 -3.58 -3.52 -16.57
C TYR A 293 -4.71 -3.10 -15.62
N LEU A 294 -5.60 -2.22 -16.07
CA LEU A 294 -6.68 -1.65 -15.24
C LEU A 294 -7.69 -2.71 -14.77
N THR A 295 -7.82 -3.81 -15.51
CA THR A 295 -8.73 -4.93 -15.21
C THR A 295 -8.00 -6.13 -14.60
N ASN A 296 -6.76 -6.39 -14.97
CA ASN A 296 -6.02 -7.59 -14.52
C ASN A 296 -5.08 -7.36 -13.35
N SER A 297 -4.92 -6.11 -12.91
CA SER A 297 -4.00 -5.77 -11.84
C SER A 297 -4.65 -4.84 -10.82
N LEU A 298 -4.41 -5.11 -9.54
CA LEU A 298 -4.91 -4.29 -8.44
C LEU A 298 -4.38 -2.85 -8.53
N ASP A 299 -3.09 -2.69 -8.82
CA ASP A 299 -2.43 -1.39 -8.99
C ASP A 299 -1.99 -1.12 -10.44
N GLY A 300 -2.70 -1.70 -11.42
CA GLY A 300 -2.48 -1.46 -12.84
C GLY A 300 -2.60 -0.01 -13.30
N HIS A 301 -3.19 0.89 -12.51
CA HIS A 301 -3.25 2.33 -12.81
C HIS A 301 -1.87 2.99 -12.66
N ILE A 302 -0.97 2.40 -11.85
CA ILE A 302 0.45 2.79 -11.81
C ILE A 302 1.13 2.42 -13.12
N LEU A 303 0.95 1.19 -13.60
CA LEU A 303 1.52 0.73 -14.87
C LEU A 303 0.97 1.54 -16.06
N TYR A 304 -0.33 1.84 -16.04
CA TYR A 304 -0.94 2.70 -17.04
C TYR A 304 -0.27 4.07 -17.09
N ARG A 305 -0.05 4.71 -15.94
CA ARG A 305 0.65 6.00 -15.87
C ARG A 305 2.12 5.90 -16.30
N ILE A 306 2.82 4.85 -15.89
CA ILE A 306 4.21 4.60 -16.32
C ILE A 306 4.29 4.44 -17.84
N GLN A 307 3.32 3.78 -18.46
CA GLN A 307 3.25 3.68 -19.92
C GLN A 307 3.14 5.04 -20.58
N GLU A 308 2.23 5.90 -20.12
CA GLU A 308 2.11 7.26 -20.65
C GLU A 308 3.42 8.05 -20.52
N LEU A 309 4.13 7.88 -19.40
CA LEU A 309 5.42 8.55 -19.16
C LEU A 309 6.52 8.03 -20.11
N ILE A 310 6.54 6.72 -20.41
CA ILE A 310 7.45 6.14 -21.40
C ILE A 310 7.15 6.67 -22.81
N GLU A 311 5.89 6.65 -23.21
CA GLU A 311 5.45 7.13 -24.53
C GLU A 311 5.78 8.62 -24.75
N ARG A 312 5.79 9.41 -23.67
CA ARG A 312 6.17 10.84 -23.67
C ARG A 312 7.68 11.07 -23.49
N GLY A 313 8.49 10.03 -23.36
CA GLY A 313 9.94 10.14 -23.15
C GLY A 313 10.34 10.74 -21.80
N LYS A 314 9.48 10.64 -20.78
CA LYS A 314 9.73 11.09 -19.39
C LYS A 314 10.37 10.00 -18.52
N ILE A 315 10.30 8.75 -18.96
CA ILE A 315 10.97 7.58 -18.40
C ILE A 315 11.46 6.74 -19.57
N ASN A 316 12.72 6.30 -19.57
CA ASN A 316 13.25 5.48 -20.67
C ASN A 316 13.19 3.98 -20.35
N HIS A 317 13.43 3.59 -19.10
CA HIS A 317 13.45 2.21 -18.67
C HIS A 317 12.90 2.00 -17.25
N VAL A 318 12.23 0.87 -17.04
CA VAL A 318 11.60 0.53 -15.76
C VAL A 318 12.06 -0.85 -15.29
N TYR A 319 12.58 -0.89 -14.07
CA TYR A 319 12.89 -2.13 -13.38
C TYR A 319 11.73 -2.53 -12.47
N ILE A 320 11.27 -3.77 -12.60
CA ILE A 320 10.23 -4.33 -11.75
C ILE A 320 10.87 -5.30 -10.78
N ALA A 321 10.81 -4.94 -9.49
CA ALA A 321 11.37 -5.75 -8.43
C ALA A 321 10.42 -6.89 -8.06
N TYR A 322 10.91 -8.13 -8.06
CA TYR A 322 10.14 -9.32 -7.68
C TYR A 322 10.80 -10.05 -6.51
N TYR A 323 9.99 -10.66 -5.64
CA TYR A 323 10.48 -11.34 -4.45
C TYR A 323 10.70 -12.84 -4.69
N SER A 324 9.73 -13.50 -5.33
CA SER A 324 9.79 -14.91 -5.72
C SER A 324 9.67 -15.11 -7.23
N GLU A 325 10.14 -16.25 -7.75
CA GLU A 325 9.97 -16.60 -9.17
C GLU A 325 8.49 -16.73 -9.58
N SER A 326 7.61 -17.06 -8.63
CA SER A 326 6.17 -17.03 -8.86
C SER A 326 5.67 -15.61 -9.14
N ASP A 327 6.18 -14.61 -8.40
CA ASP A 327 5.85 -13.20 -8.64
C ASP A 327 6.34 -12.76 -10.01
N LYS A 328 7.59 -13.10 -10.35
CA LYS A 328 8.17 -12.81 -11.65
C LYS A 328 7.33 -13.37 -12.79
N PHE A 329 6.96 -14.65 -12.71
CA PHE A 329 6.12 -15.30 -13.72
C PHE A 329 4.77 -14.59 -13.88
N LEU A 330 4.13 -14.20 -12.77
CA LEU A 330 2.87 -13.46 -12.81
C LEU A 330 3.04 -12.07 -13.44
N TYR A 331 4.10 -11.35 -13.07
CA TYR A 331 4.37 -10.02 -13.63
C TYR A 331 4.69 -10.11 -15.12
N GLU A 332 5.52 -11.06 -15.55
CA GLU A 332 5.80 -11.31 -16.97
C GLU A 332 4.53 -11.66 -17.74
N LYS A 333 3.65 -12.50 -17.19
CA LYS A 333 2.38 -12.85 -17.82
C LYS A 333 1.48 -11.63 -18.00
N LEU A 334 1.41 -10.76 -16.98
CA LEU A 334 0.65 -9.51 -17.03
C LEU A 334 1.26 -8.51 -18.03
N LEU A 335 2.58 -8.42 -18.12
CA LEU A 335 3.26 -7.33 -18.82
C LEU A 335 3.65 -7.70 -20.26
N ARG A 336 3.79 -8.98 -20.60
CA ARG A 336 4.24 -9.44 -21.92
C ARG A 336 3.36 -8.98 -23.08
N ARG A 337 2.09 -8.71 -22.82
CA ARG A 337 1.10 -8.31 -23.83
C ARG A 337 1.04 -6.80 -24.05
N THR A 338 2.00 -6.08 -23.52
CA THR A 338 1.87 -4.63 -23.33
C THR A 338 2.91 -3.86 -24.14
N PRO A 339 2.59 -2.62 -24.58
CA PRO A 339 3.47 -1.84 -25.44
C PRO A 339 4.83 -1.54 -24.81
N ILE A 340 4.89 -1.46 -23.47
CA ILE A 340 6.09 -1.09 -22.73
C ILE A 340 7.01 -2.25 -22.39
N PHE A 341 6.65 -3.50 -22.74
CA PHE A 341 7.35 -4.69 -22.26
C PHE A 341 8.85 -4.69 -22.59
N GLU A 342 9.24 -4.16 -23.74
CA GLU A 342 10.65 -4.07 -24.15
C GLU A 342 11.46 -3.05 -23.32
N GLN A 343 10.78 -2.10 -22.68
CA GLN A 343 11.35 -1.11 -21.78
C GLN A 343 11.35 -1.59 -20.32
N LEU A 344 10.98 -2.85 -20.05
CA LEU A 344 10.96 -3.43 -18.71
C LEU A 344 12.12 -4.41 -18.50
N SER A 345 12.70 -4.36 -17.30
CA SER A 345 13.58 -5.41 -16.77
C SER A 345 13.05 -5.94 -15.45
N PHE A 346 13.19 -7.24 -15.22
CA PHE A 346 12.83 -7.85 -13.94
C PHE A 346 14.09 -8.05 -13.09
N VAL A 347 14.04 -7.58 -11.85
CA VAL A 347 15.17 -7.70 -10.90
C VAL A 347 14.70 -8.35 -9.60
N GLN A 348 15.48 -9.28 -9.06
CA GLN A 348 15.13 -9.90 -7.80
C GLN A 348 15.41 -8.94 -6.64
N CYS A 349 14.48 -8.81 -5.69
CA CYS A 349 14.57 -7.85 -4.58
C CYS A 349 15.82 -8.00 -3.70
N ASN A 350 16.48 -9.17 -3.70
CA ASN A 350 17.74 -9.42 -2.97
C ASN A 350 18.98 -8.95 -3.75
N GLN A 351 18.88 -8.75 -5.06
CA GLN A 351 19.94 -8.25 -5.93
C GLN A 351 20.02 -6.72 -5.93
N ILE A 352 18.94 -6.05 -5.52
CA ILE A 352 18.95 -4.62 -5.27
C ILE A 352 19.80 -4.41 -4.01
N SER A 353 20.94 -3.74 -4.20
CA SER A 353 21.89 -3.50 -3.13
C SER A 353 21.23 -2.65 -2.04
N PHE A 354 21.44 -3.07 -0.79
CA PHE A 354 21.18 -2.28 0.42
C PHE A 354 22.47 -2.28 1.23
N SER A 355 23.59 -1.95 0.58
CA SER A 355 24.94 -2.26 1.07
C SER A 355 25.51 -1.22 2.03
N THR A 356 26.04 -1.72 3.14
CA THR A 356 26.84 -1.02 4.15
C THR A 356 28.11 -0.34 3.60
N GLU A 357 28.47 -0.59 2.35
CA GLU A 357 29.58 0.04 1.63
C GLU A 357 29.39 1.55 1.45
N ILE A 358 28.16 2.07 1.49
CA ILE A 358 27.88 3.50 1.38
C ILE A 358 28.49 4.30 2.56
N LYS A 359 28.52 3.74 3.78
CA LYS A 359 29.15 4.39 4.94
C LYS A 359 30.66 4.55 4.77
N ASN A 360 31.32 3.56 4.18
CA ASN A 360 32.76 3.59 3.87
C ASN A 360 33.08 4.52 2.69
N LEU A 361 32.19 4.61 1.70
CA LEU A 361 32.33 5.51 0.55
C LEU A 361 32.12 6.99 0.90
N LEU A 362 31.36 7.28 1.94
CA LEU A 362 31.00 8.65 2.33
C LEU A 362 31.73 9.19 3.56
N GLY A 363 32.64 8.40 4.15
CA GLY A 363 33.38 8.81 5.34
C GLY A 363 32.49 9.07 6.57
N LEU A 364 31.33 8.44 6.63
CA LEU A 364 30.34 8.61 7.72
C LEU A 364 30.57 7.63 8.89
N VAL A 365 31.72 6.96 8.93
CA VAL A 365 32.16 6.14 10.06
C VAL A 365 33.17 6.95 10.88
N ASN A 366 32.79 7.29 12.11
CA ASN A 366 33.73 7.52 13.21
C ASN A 366 33.61 6.34 14.17
#